data_AF-A0A268NT38-F1
#
_entry.id   AF-A0A268NT38-F1
#
_cell.length_a   1.000
_cell.length_b   1.000
_cell.length_c   1.000
_cell.angle_alpha   90.00
_cell.angle_beta   90.00
_cell.angle_gamma   90.00
#
_symmetry.space_group_name_H-M   'P 1'
#
loop_
_entity.id
_entity.type
_entity.pdbx_description
1 polymer ?
#
loop_
_entity_poly.entity_id
_entity_poly.type
_entity_poly.pdbx_seq_one_letter_code
_entity_poly.pdbx_strand_id
1 'polypeptide(L)' 'MRNPKVTFQEYTMNQLYLPMDFSDLIPEHHVARVVSDVVDGLDDDFFVRAYEGGGRPAYHPKMMTKIV' A
#
# COMPACT_ATOMS: atom_id res chain seq x y z
N MET A 1 -25.29 -3.05 11.27
CA MET A 1 -25.52 -2.46 9.94
C MET A 1 -24.24 -2.63 9.13
N ARG A 2 -24.26 -3.42 8.05
CA ARG A 2 -23.09 -3.62 7.16
C ARG A 2 -22.99 -2.38 6.28
N ASN A 3 -21.88 -1.65 6.36
CA ASN A 3 -21.57 -0.57 5.44
C ASN A 3 -20.87 -1.20 4.21
N PRO A 4 -21.49 -1.24 3.02
CA PRO A 4 -20.87 -1.86 1.84
C PRO A 4 -19.72 -1.03 1.27
N LYS A 5 -19.53 0.21 1.76
CA LYS A 5 -18.47 1.11 1.30
C LYS A 5 -17.12 0.64 1.84
N VAL A 6 -16.20 0.32 0.93
CA VAL A 6 -14.79 0.09 1.26
C VAL A 6 -14.20 1.41 1.77
N THR A 7 -13.63 1.39 2.97
CA THR A 7 -12.92 2.53 3.57
C THR A 7 -11.54 2.09 4.01
N PHE A 8 -10.55 2.94 3.78
CA PHE A 8 -9.16 2.69 4.15
C PHE A 8 -8.71 3.64 5.24
N GLN A 9 -7.75 3.19 6.06
CA GLN A 9 -7.05 4.06 6.99
C GLN A 9 -6.17 5.04 6.20
N GLU A 10 -6.21 6.32 6.56
CA GLU A 10 -5.22 7.26 6.03
C GLU A 10 -3.83 6.86 6.53
N TYR A 11 -2.92 6.66 5.58
CA TYR A 11 -1.56 6.24 5.84
C TYR A 11 -0.63 7.04 4.93
N THR A 12 0.40 7.65 5.53
CA THR A 12 1.39 8.45 4.82
C THR A 12 2.68 7.65 4.74
N MET A 13 3.05 7.23 3.52
CA MET A 13 4.28 6.45 3.29
C MET A 13 5.56 7.23 3.62
N ASN A 14 5.57 8.55 3.39
CA ASN A 14 6.75 9.42 3.57
C ASN A 14 6.80 10.04 4.98
N GLN A 15 6.26 9.36 6.00
CA GLN A 15 6.22 9.89 7.34
C GLN A 15 7.61 9.78 7.98
N LEU A 16 8.21 10.93 8.33
CA LEU A 16 9.51 11.01 8.98
C LEU A 16 9.42 10.39 10.39
N TYR A 17 9.66 9.08 10.52
CA TYR A 17 9.81 8.41 11.81
C TYR A 17 11.07 7.55 11.79
N LEU A 18 11.87 7.62 12.86
CA LEU A 18 12.99 6.70 13.07
C LEU A 18 12.40 5.34 13.45
N PRO A 19 12.76 4.25 12.76
CA PRO A 19 14.04 3.97 12.09
C PRO A 19 14.09 4.39 10.62
N MET A 20 15.31 4.43 10.08
CA MET A 20 15.62 4.66 8.66
C MET A 20 14.65 3.91 7.73
N ASP A 21 14.21 4.56 6.66
CA ASP A 21 13.29 4.00 5.67
C ASP A 21 13.82 2.61 5.25
N PHE A 22 12.98 1.57 5.29
CA PHE A 22 13.45 0.22 4.98
C PHE A 22 13.86 0.10 3.51
N SER A 23 13.35 0.97 2.64
CA SER A 23 13.80 1.09 1.27
C SER A 23 15.25 1.56 1.16
N ASP A 24 15.83 2.23 2.16
CA ASP A 24 17.26 2.59 2.19
C ASP A 24 18.16 1.34 2.27
N LEU A 25 17.63 0.22 2.77
CA LEU A 25 18.33 -1.07 2.78
C LEU A 25 18.26 -1.79 1.42
N ILE A 26 17.45 -1.29 0.48
CA ILE A 26 17.26 -1.87 -0.85
C ILE A 26 18.18 -1.13 -1.85
N PRO A 27 19.17 -1.82 -2.46
CA PRO A 27 20.06 -1.20 -3.45
C PRO A 27 19.29 -0.54 -4.59
N GLU A 28 19.83 0.56 -5.14
CA GLU A 28 19.20 1.33 -6.22
C GLU A 28 18.84 0.49 -7.45
N HIS A 29 19.67 -0.51 -7.77
CA HIS A 29 19.48 -1.38 -8.94
C HIS A 29 18.80 -2.72 -8.62
N HIS A 30 18.15 -2.85 -7.45
CA HIS A 30 17.48 -4.07 -7.04
C HIS A 30 16.10 -4.24 -7.71
N VAL A 31 15.76 -5.45 -8.12
CA VAL A 31 14.49 -5.79 -8.81
C VAL A 31 13.23 -5.38 -8.03
N ALA A 32 13.30 -5.31 -6.70
CA ALA A 32 12.20 -4.86 -5.86
C ALA A 32 11.73 -3.43 -6.19
N ARG A 33 12.63 -2.55 -6.66
CA ARG A 33 12.28 -1.19 -7.10
C ARG A 33 11.38 -1.23 -8.33
N VAL A 34 11.73 -2.07 -9.32
CA VAL A 34 10.91 -2.28 -10.53
C VAL A 34 9.53 -2.84 -10.19
N VAL A 35 9.46 -3.79 -9.25
CA VAL A 35 8.17 -4.32 -8.78
C VAL A 35 7.34 -3.23 -8.11
N SER A 36 7.96 -2.38 -7.29
CA SER A 36 7.29 -1.23 -6.67
C SER A 36 6.73 -0.27 -7.72
N ASP A 37 7.52 0.08 -8.73
CA ASP A 37 7.10 0.99 -9.81
C ASP A 37 5.90 0.42 -10.60
N VAL A 38 5.90 -0.89 -10.86
CA VAL A 38 4.79 -1.57 -11.52
C VAL A 38 3.54 -1.51 -10.64
N VAL A 39 3.67 -1.80 -9.34
CA VAL A 39 2.56 -1.70 -8.38
C VAL A 39 2.00 -0.27 -8.31
N ASP A 40 2.87 0.74 -8.38
CA ASP A 40 2.46 2.15 -8.36
C ASP A 40 1.69 2.56 -9.61
N GLY A 41 2.02 1.97 -10.76
CA GLY A 41 1.30 2.15 -12.03
C GLY A 41 -0.03 1.40 -12.14
N LEU A 42 -0.34 0.48 -11.21
CA LEU A 42 -1.62 -0.23 -11.21
C LEU A 42 -2.76 0.69 -10.73
N ASP A 43 -3.91 0.55 -11.39
CA ASP A 43 -5.15 1.21 -11.04
C ASP A 43 -5.67 0.72 -9.68
N ASP A 44 -6.13 1.64 -8.82
CA ASP A 44 -6.61 1.30 -7.49
C ASP A 44 -7.86 0.39 -7.53
N ASP A 45 -8.67 0.47 -8.59
CA ASP A 45 -9.81 -0.42 -8.80
C ASP A 45 -9.40 -1.91 -8.83
N PHE A 46 -8.20 -2.21 -9.32
CA PHE A 46 -7.67 -3.57 -9.32
C PHE A 46 -7.63 -4.13 -7.89
N PHE A 47 -7.21 -3.30 -6.93
CA PHE A 47 -7.08 -3.72 -5.55
C PHE A 47 -8.41 -3.68 -4.80
N VAL A 48 -9.26 -2.69 -5.06
CA VAL A 48 -10.55 -2.52 -4.37
C VAL A 48 -11.51 -3.67 -4.68
N ARG A 49 -11.48 -4.24 -5.90
CA ARG A 49 -12.32 -5.38 -6.31
C ARG A 49 -12.17 -6.62 -5.42
N ALA A 50 -11.02 -6.80 -4.78
CA ALA A 50 -10.77 -7.93 -3.90
C ALA A 50 -11.38 -7.77 -2.49
N TYR A 51 -11.90 -6.58 -2.15
CA TYR A 51 -12.38 -6.26 -0.81
C TYR A 51 -13.90 -6.06 -0.79
N GLU A 52 -14.59 -6.90 -0.01
CA GLU A 52 -16.06 -6.85 0.13
C GLU A 52 -16.58 -5.66 0.96
N GLY A 53 -15.69 -4.83 1.52
CA GLY A 53 -16.04 -3.69 2.36
C GLY A 53 -16.67 -4.06 3.70
N GLY A 54 -16.98 -3.04 4.50
CA GLY A 54 -17.59 -3.20 5.82
C GLY A 54 -16.61 -3.59 6.94
N GLY A 55 -17.07 -3.42 8.20
CA GLY A 55 -16.22 -3.65 9.38
C GLY A 55 -15.31 -2.46 9.69
N ARG A 56 -14.12 -2.72 10.25
CA ARG A 56 -13.12 -1.69 10.56
C ARG A 56 -12.36 -1.31 9.27
N PRO A 57 -12.02 -0.03 9.04
CA PRO A 57 -11.23 0.37 7.89
C PRO A 57 -9.92 -0.43 7.84
N ALA A 58 -9.63 -1.06 6.70
CA ALA A 58 -8.38 -1.77 6.48
C ALA A 58 -7.29 -0.80 6.00
N TYR A 59 -6.03 -1.24 5.97
CA TYR A 59 -5.00 -0.52 5.23
C TYR A 59 -5.23 -0.66 3.72
N HIS A 60 -4.74 0.30 2.94
CA HIS A 60 -4.86 0.23 1.49
C HIS A 60 -4.05 -0.97 0.94
N PRO A 61 -4.65 -1.89 0.16
CA PRO A 61 -3.97 -3.07 -0.37
C PRO A 61 -2.71 -2.77 -1.18
N LYS A 62 -2.72 -1.67 -1.95
CA LYS A 62 -1.54 -1.18 -2.68
C LYS A 62 -0.33 -0.90 -1.76
N MET A 63 -0.57 -0.46 -0.52
CA MET A 63 0.48 -0.31 0.47
C MET A 63 1.01 -1.68 0.93
N MET A 64 0.14 -2.67 1.14
CA MET A 64 0.57 -4.00 1.61
C MET A 64 1.39 -4.78 0.57
N THR A 65 1.29 -4.41 -0.71
CA THR A 65 2.01 -5.09 -1.80
C THR A 65 3.45 -4.63 -1.99
N LYS A 66 3.88 -3.55 -1.34
CA LYS A 66 5.24 -3.03 -1.44
C LYS A 66 5.84 -2.74 -0.07
N ILE A 67 7.17 -2.81 -0.01
CA ILE A 67 7.94 -2.49 1.19
C ILE A 67 8.09 -0.96 1.25
N VAL A 68 7.98 -0.41 2.47
CA VAL A 68 8.20 1.01 2.77
C VAL A 68 9.64 1.37 2.48
#